data_AF-A0A945WNX7-F1
#
_entry.id   AF-A0A945WNX7-F1
#
_cell.length_a   1.000
_cell.length_b   1.000
_cell.length_c   1.000
_cell.angle_alpha   90.00
_cell.angle_beta   90.00
_cell.angle_gamma   90.00
#
_symmetry.space_group_name_H-M   'P 1'
#
loop_
_entity.id
_entity.type
_entity.pdbx_description
1 polymer ?
#
loop_
_entity_poly.entity_id
_entity_poly.type
_entity_poly.pdbx_seq_one_letter_code
_entity_poly.pdbx_strand_id
1 'polypeptide(L)'
;MPISRTNKLSNLYLARLYLTFSFFLLVLLSPSATSAEEELFLLTIEGDLLGTLEILEDEEDAAVILNAYYALLPEEVQASLISLRHRLTVLIPDYEVAYTATDSAELSEVMDDIDVIWGEIKIVHAQKFTSEVVEVLNTSFSSLYSVLAQLN
;
A
#
# COMPACT_ATOMS: atom_id res chain seq x y z
N MET A 1 53.80 14.93 -64.33
CA MET A 1 52.47 15.02 -64.99
C MET A 1 52.44 14.00 -66.12
N PRO A 2 51.35 13.26 -66.39
CA PRO A 2 49.95 13.67 -66.26
C PRO A 2 49.10 12.87 -65.25
N ILE A 3 47.96 13.48 -64.94
CA ILE A 3 46.84 13.02 -64.09
C ILE A 3 45.71 12.57 -65.02
N SER A 4 45.03 11.45 -64.74
CA SER A 4 43.66 11.19 -65.22
C SER A 4 43.05 10.00 -64.44
N ARG A 5 42.20 10.26 -63.43
CA ARG A 5 40.72 10.26 -63.46
C ARG A 5 40.07 8.89 -63.73
N THR A 6 39.82 8.15 -62.64
CA THR A 6 38.70 7.20 -62.48
C THR A 6 38.23 7.20 -61.01
N ASN A 7 37.97 8.37 -60.43
CA ASN A 7 36.59 8.82 -60.13
C ASN A 7 35.53 7.73 -59.89
N LYS A 8 35.05 7.75 -58.65
CA LYS A 8 33.62 7.86 -58.28
C LYS A 8 32.76 6.61 -58.18
N LEU A 9 33.16 5.45 -58.67
CA LEU A 9 32.26 4.27 -58.62
C LEU A 9 32.31 3.47 -57.32
N SER A 10 33.41 3.47 -56.58
CA SER A 10 33.54 2.71 -55.31
C SER A 10 32.92 3.40 -54.10
N ASN A 11 32.88 4.74 -54.08
CA ASN A 11 32.33 5.50 -52.95
C ASN A 11 30.79 5.61 -52.94
N LEU A 12 30.12 5.33 -54.06
CA LEU A 12 28.65 5.41 -54.13
C LEU A 12 27.94 4.16 -53.58
N TYR A 13 28.61 3.00 -53.60
CA TYR A 13 28.05 1.73 -53.10
C TYR A 13 28.35 1.48 -51.62
N LEU A 14 29.49 1.97 -51.11
CA LEU A 14 29.81 1.91 -49.69
C LEU A 14 28.91 2.85 -48.85
N ALA A 15 28.61 4.06 -49.33
CA ALA A 15 27.74 4.99 -48.61
C ALA A 15 26.25 4.59 -48.57
N ARG A 16 25.79 3.73 -49.49
CA ARG A 16 24.40 3.23 -49.53
C ARG A 16 24.19 1.95 -48.71
N LEU A 17 25.26 1.21 -48.38
CA LEU A 17 25.17 -0.04 -47.61
C LEU A 17 25.21 0.19 -46.09
N TYR A 18 25.81 1.29 -45.62
CA TYR A 18 25.84 1.66 -44.19
C TYR A 18 24.62 2.46 -43.73
N LEU A 19 23.79 2.98 -44.65
CA LEU A 19 22.67 3.87 -44.29
C LEU A 19 21.34 3.13 -44.03
N THR A 20 21.21 1.85 -44.37
CA THR A 20 19.99 1.06 -44.13
C THR A 20 20.13 0.01 -43.01
N PHE A 21 21.36 -0.35 -42.62
CA PHE A 21 21.58 -1.31 -41.53
C PHE A 21 21.65 -0.65 -40.14
N SER A 22 21.97 0.65 -40.06
CA SER A 22 22.13 1.37 -38.79
C SER A 22 20.83 1.89 -38.17
N PHE A 23 19.67 1.75 -38.84
CA PHE A 23 18.40 2.28 -38.33
C PHE A 23 17.43 1.21 -37.80
N PHE A 24 17.73 -0.08 -37.97
CA PHE A 24 16.77 -1.16 -37.63
C PHE A 24 17.12 -1.97 -36.37
N LEU A 25 18.30 -1.79 -35.78
CA LEU A 25 18.70 -2.56 -34.58
C LEU A 25 18.57 -1.80 -33.25
N LEU A 26 18.22 -0.51 -33.27
CA LEU A 26 18.19 0.36 -32.08
C LEU A 26 16.77 0.68 -31.57
N VAL A 27 15.73 0.06 -32.15
CA VAL A 27 14.31 0.32 -31.82
C VAL A 27 13.66 -0.85 -31.06
N LEU A 28 14.34 -1.99 -30.87
CA LEU A 28 13.73 -3.20 -30.30
C LEU A 28 14.12 -3.52 -28.85
N LEU A 29 14.91 -2.65 -28.19
CA LEU A 29 15.11 -2.72 -26.74
C LEU A 29 14.63 -1.42 -26.09
N SER A 30 13.38 -1.04 -26.36
CA SER A 30 12.64 -0.27 -25.37
C SER A 30 12.30 -1.24 -24.24
N PRO A 31 12.78 -1.06 -23.00
CA PRO A 31 12.00 -1.57 -21.89
C PRO A 31 10.64 -0.90 -22.04
N SER A 32 9.58 -1.70 -22.13
CA SER A 32 8.25 -1.21 -21.80
C SER A 32 8.38 -0.71 -20.36
N ALA A 33 8.61 0.59 -20.18
CA ALA A 33 8.19 1.26 -18.98
C ALA A 33 6.67 1.14 -19.03
N THR A 34 6.16 0.02 -18.51
CA THR A 34 4.91 0.08 -17.78
C THR A 34 5.16 1.16 -16.75
N SER A 35 4.72 2.38 -17.06
CA SER A 35 4.41 3.33 -16.03
C SER A 35 3.28 2.65 -15.27
N ALA A 36 3.64 1.90 -14.23
CA ALA A 36 2.78 1.88 -13.06
C ALA A 36 2.59 3.36 -12.75
N GLU A 37 1.34 3.83 -12.80
CA GLU A 37 1.01 5.11 -12.19
C GLU A 37 1.38 4.92 -10.72
N GLU A 38 2.61 5.30 -10.35
CA GLU A 38 2.99 5.43 -8.95
C GLU A 38 2.15 6.60 -8.45
N GLU A 39 1.01 6.29 -7.81
CA GLU A 39 0.35 7.23 -6.91
C GLU A 39 1.41 7.69 -5.90
N LEU A 40 1.89 8.92 -6.09
CA LEU A 40 2.96 9.49 -5.28
C LEU A 40 2.36 9.91 -3.93
N PHE A 41 2.20 8.97 -3.00
CA PHE A 41 1.70 9.25 -1.66
C PHE A 41 2.56 10.31 -0.95
N LEU A 42 2.01 11.49 -0.68
CA LEU A 42 2.65 12.46 0.20
C LEU A 42 2.39 12.05 1.64
N LEU A 43 3.45 11.59 2.31
CA LEU A 43 3.45 11.20 3.72
C LEU A 43 3.95 12.37 4.57
N THR A 44 3.12 12.84 5.50
CA THR A 44 3.56 13.78 6.53
C THR A 44 4.30 13.01 7.64
N ILE A 45 5.39 13.56 8.18
CA ILE A 45 6.11 12.97 9.32
C ILE A 45 6.19 14.01 10.44
N GLU A 46 5.72 13.65 11.64
CA GLU A 46 5.85 14.46 12.85
C GLU A 46 6.77 13.75 13.85
N GLY A 47 8.03 14.18 13.92
CA GLY A 47 9.05 13.47 14.69
C GLY A 47 9.33 12.08 14.11
N ASP A 48 9.02 11.03 14.88
CA ASP A 48 9.14 9.62 14.47
C ASP A 48 7.78 9.00 14.09
N LEU A 49 6.72 9.81 14.00
CA LEU A 49 5.35 9.35 13.73
C LEU A 49 4.95 9.58 12.27
N LEU A 50 4.22 8.61 11.73
CA LEU A 50 3.60 8.66 10.41
C LEU A 50 2.32 9.48 10.47
N GLY A 51 2.26 10.54 9.68
CA GLY A 51 1.11 11.44 9.53
C GLY A 51 0.27 11.12 8.31
N THR A 52 -0.65 12.04 8.00
CA THR A 52 -1.71 11.84 7.00
C THR A 52 -1.15 11.56 5.61
N LEU A 53 -1.80 10.62 4.92
CA LEU A 53 -1.60 10.32 3.51
C LEU A 53 -2.51 11.22 2.67
N GLU A 54 -1.93 12.15 1.91
CA GLU A 54 -2.67 13.19 1.17
C GLU A 54 -3.52 12.67 -0.02
N ILE A 55 -3.44 11.37 -0.33
CA ILE A 55 -4.10 10.74 -1.49
C ILE A 55 -5.31 9.89 -1.10
N LEU A 56 -5.51 9.58 0.18
CA LEU A 56 -6.70 8.84 0.59
C LEU A 56 -7.92 9.75 0.38
N GLU A 57 -8.74 9.43 -0.62
CA GLU A 57 -10.00 10.13 -0.83
C GLU A 57 -10.95 9.84 0.35
N ASP A 58 -11.74 10.84 0.77
CA ASP A 58 -12.64 10.77 1.93
C ASP A 58 -13.67 9.62 1.89
N GLU A 59 -13.82 8.91 0.76
CA GLU A 59 -14.77 7.83 0.52
C GLU A 59 -14.12 6.43 0.38
N GLU A 60 -12.83 6.27 0.67
CA GLU A 60 -12.19 4.96 0.58
C GLU A 60 -12.70 3.95 1.61
N ASP A 61 -12.76 2.68 1.20
CA ASP A 61 -13.16 1.57 2.05
C ASP A 61 -12.21 1.45 3.26
N ALA A 62 -12.78 1.24 4.45
CA ALA A 62 -12.02 1.18 5.70
C ALA A 62 -10.90 0.13 5.68
N ALA A 63 -11.05 -0.98 4.97
CA ALA A 63 -9.97 -1.96 4.83
C ALA A 63 -8.83 -1.44 3.95
N VAL A 64 -9.13 -0.63 2.92
CA VAL A 64 -8.14 0.00 2.04
C VAL A 64 -7.33 1.01 2.84
N ILE A 65 -7.99 1.90 3.60
CA ILE A 65 -7.34 2.88 4.48
C ILE A 65 -6.37 2.19 5.44
N LEU A 66 -6.82 1.15 6.14
CA LEU A 66 -5.97 0.39 7.06
C LEU A 66 -4.75 -0.23 6.36
N ASN A 67 -4.97 -0.84 5.19
CA ASN A 67 -3.89 -1.47 4.44
C ASN A 67 -2.86 -0.44 3.94
N ALA A 68 -3.32 0.72 3.48
CA ALA A 68 -2.46 1.81 3.01
C ALA A 68 -1.53 2.29 4.14
N TYR A 69 -2.06 2.59 5.32
CA TYR A 69 -1.23 3.00 6.46
C TYR A 69 -0.32 1.88 6.96
N TYR A 70 -0.79 0.63 6.98
CA TYR A 70 0.03 -0.50 7.44
C TYR A 70 1.15 -0.85 6.46
N ALA A 71 1.02 -0.49 5.17
CA ALA A 71 2.09 -0.65 4.18
C ALA A 71 3.29 0.27 4.42
N LEU A 72 3.12 1.35 5.19
CA LEU A 72 4.19 2.28 5.54
C LEU A 72 5.06 1.78 6.71
N LEU A 73 4.61 0.75 7.42
CA LEU A 73 5.28 0.26 8.62
C LEU A 73 6.38 -0.76 8.28
N PRO A 74 7.39 -0.90 9.16
CA PRO A 74 8.32 -2.02 9.08
C PRO A 74 7.57 -3.36 9.08
N GLU A 75 8.07 -4.33 8.33
CA GLU A 75 7.45 -5.64 8.11
C GLU A 75 7.05 -6.36 9.41
N GLU A 76 7.89 -6.28 10.44
CA GLU A 76 7.60 -6.87 11.76
C GLU A 76 6.35 -6.25 12.42
N VAL A 77 6.22 -4.92 12.37
CA VAL A 77 5.08 -4.20 12.95
C VAL A 77 3.83 -4.47 12.13
N GLN A 78 3.96 -4.48 10.80
CA GLN A 78 2.88 -4.82 9.89
C GLN A 78 2.35 -6.24 10.17
N ALA A 79 3.23 -7.24 10.27
CA ALA A 79 2.86 -8.62 10.56
C ALA A 79 2.13 -8.74 11.91
N SER A 80 2.61 -8.03 12.93
CA SER A 80 1.94 -7.96 14.23
C SER A 80 0.52 -7.40 14.13
N LEU A 81 0.35 -6.26 13.46
CA LEU A 81 -0.98 -5.64 13.28
C LEU A 81 -1.93 -6.49 12.44
N ILE A 82 -1.43 -7.17 11.39
CA ILE A 82 -2.23 -8.11 10.61
C ILE A 82 -2.68 -9.28 11.48
N SER A 83 -1.79 -9.83 12.31
CA SER A 83 -2.13 -10.89 13.25
C SER A 83 -3.18 -10.45 14.27
N LEU A 84 -3.06 -9.24 14.82
CA LEU A 84 -4.04 -8.68 15.76
C LEU A 84 -5.41 -8.47 15.10
N ARG A 85 -5.42 -7.87 13.91
CA ARG A 85 -6.66 -7.69 13.12
C ARG A 85 -7.31 -9.03 12.80
N HIS A 86 -6.53 -10.05 12.48
CA HIS A 86 -7.06 -11.39 12.24
C HIS A 86 -7.69 -12.00 13.50
N ARG A 87 -6.99 -11.94 14.65
CA ARG A 87 -7.53 -12.42 15.93
C ARG A 87 -8.84 -11.72 16.29
N LEU A 88 -8.88 -10.40 16.14
CA LEU A 88 -10.10 -9.62 16.33
C LEU A 88 -11.24 -10.10 15.41
N THR A 89 -10.95 -10.29 14.12
CA THR A 89 -11.94 -10.74 13.13
C THR A 89 -12.54 -12.11 13.49
N VAL A 90 -11.73 -13.01 14.06
CA VAL A 90 -12.18 -14.35 14.47
C VAL A 90 -13.13 -14.29 15.67
N LEU A 91 -13.05 -13.27 16.53
CA LEU A 91 -13.93 -13.11 17.70
C LEU A 91 -15.31 -12.52 17.36
N ILE A 92 -15.46 -11.88 16.19
CA ILE A 92 -16.72 -11.22 15.82
C ILE A 92 -17.90 -12.21 15.75
N PRO A 93 -17.78 -13.39 15.11
CA PRO A 93 -18.86 -14.37 15.11
C PRO A 93 -19.22 -14.87 16.52
N ASP A 94 -18.23 -15.04 17.40
CA ASP A 94 -18.46 -15.51 18.78
C ASP A 94 -19.24 -14.44 19.58
N TYR A 95 -18.90 -13.16 19.40
CA TYR A 95 -19.68 -12.04 19.94
C TYR A 95 -21.12 -12.05 19.42
N GLU A 96 -21.32 -12.19 18.11
CA GLU A 96 -22.66 -12.19 17.51
C GLU A 96 -23.53 -13.34 18.03
N VAL A 97 -22.94 -14.52 18.21
CA VAL A 97 -23.61 -15.70 18.78
C VAL A 97 -23.98 -15.44 20.24
N ALA A 98 -23.03 -15.00 21.07
CA ALA A 98 -23.26 -14.72 22.49
C ALA A 98 -24.33 -13.63 22.69
N TYR A 99 -24.24 -12.55 21.91
CA TYR A 99 -25.21 -11.46 21.90
C TYR A 99 -26.61 -11.94 21.51
N THR A 100 -26.73 -12.71 20.42
CA THR A 100 -28.01 -13.25 19.94
C THR A 100 -28.62 -14.25 20.91
N ALA A 101 -27.79 -15.08 21.54
CA ALA A 101 -28.21 -16.04 22.57
C ALA A 101 -28.60 -15.36 23.90
N THR A 102 -28.28 -14.07 24.08
CA THR A 102 -28.40 -13.36 25.37
C THR A 102 -27.62 -14.08 26.47
N ASP A 103 -26.49 -14.69 26.13
CA ASP A 103 -25.59 -15.34 27.09
C ASP A 103 -24.64 -14.29 27.66
N SER A 104 -25.01 -13.71 28.80
CA SER A 104 -24.22 -12.64 29.41
C SER A 104 -22.84 -13.09 29.87
N ALA A 105 -22.64 -14.38 30.16
CA ALA A 105 -21.34 -14.87 30.61
C ALA A 105 -20.39 -14.97 29.41
N GLU A 106 -20.82 -15.65 28.35
CA GLU A 106 -20.05 -15.75 27.10
C GLU A 106 -19.81 -14.37 26.48
N LEU A 107 -20.83 -13.51 26.49
CA LEU A 107 -20.71 -12.15 25.97
C LEU A 107 -19.64 -11.34 26.71
N SER A 108 -19.57 -11.47 28.03
CA SER A 108 -18.54 -10.79 28.83
C SER A 108 -17.14 -11.32 28.52
N GLU A 109 -17.00 -12.63 28.37
CA GLU A 109 -15.71 -13.26 28.06
C GLU A 109 -15.19 -12.82 26.68
N VAL A 110 -16.04 -12.88 25.65
CA VAL A 110 -15.68 -12.42 24.31
C VAL A 110 -15.39 -10.91 24.29
N MET A 111 -16.10 -10.10 25.09
CA MET A 111 -15.80 -8.66 25.21
C MET A 111 -14.47 -8.37 25.87
N ASP A 112 -14.11 -9.09 26.92
CA ASP A 112 -12.79 -8.96 27.54
C ASP A 112 -11.68 -9.31 26.53
N ASP A 113 -11.86 -10.35 25.72
CA ASP A 113 -10.89 -10.74 24.68
C ASP A 113 -10.78 -9.71 23.55
N ILE A 114 -11.91 -9.17 23.09
CA ILE A 114 -11.93 -8.08 22.10
C ILE A 114 -11.23 -6.83 22.66
N ASP A 115 -11.51 -6.46 23.90
CA ASP A 115 -10.91 -5.29 24.57
C ASP A 115 -9.39 -5.41 24.67
N VAL A 116 -8.90 -6.60 25.01
CA VAL A 116 -7.45 -6.87 25.07
C VAL A 116 -6.80 -6.66 23.71
N ILE A 117 -7.34 -7.28 22.65
CA ILE A 117 -6.78 -7.17 21.30
C ILE A 117 -6.90 -5.73 20.78
N TRP A 118 -8.02 -5.07 21.03
CA TRP A 118 -8.23 -3.69 20.62
C TRP A 118 -7.27 -2.73 21.33
N GLY A 119 -7.01 -2.97 22.62
CA GLY A 119 -6.00 -2.26 23.38
C GLY A 119 -4.59 -2.41 22.78
N GLU A 120 -4.19 -3.63 22.40
CA GLU A 120 -2.91 -3.89 21.74
C GLU A 120 -2.78 -3.12 20.41
N ILE A 121 -3.84 -3.10 19.59
CA ILE A 121 -3.87 -2.35 18.33
C ILE A 121 -3.71 -0.84 18.60
N LYS A 122 -4.49 -0.28 19.54
CA LYS A 122 -4.42 1.15 19.90
C LYS A 122 -3.03 1.56 20.39
N ILE A 123 -2.36 0.69 21.15
CA ILE A 123 -0.97 0.94 21.60
C ILE A 123 -0.03 1.05 20.41
N VAL A 124 -0.10 0.11 19.46
CA VAL A 124 0.74 0.17 18.25
C VAL A 124 0.42 1.43 17.43
N HIS A 125 -0.87 1.77 17.29
CA HIS A 125 -1.28 2.98 16.57
C HIS A 125 -0.67 4.24 17.18
N ALA A 126 -0.82 4.43 18.49
CA ALA A 126 -0.29 5.59 19.21
C ALA A 126 1.26 5.68 19.18
N GLN A 127 1.94 4.55 18.99
CA GLN A 127 3.41 4.52 18.89
C GLN A 127 3.94 4.81 17.49
N LYS A 128 3.11 4.68 16.45
CA LYS A 128 3.57 4.70 15.05
C LYS A 128 2.97 5.83 14.23
N PHE A 129 1.83 6.36 14.65
CA PHE A 129 1.08 7.34 13.89
C PHE A 129 0.79 8.61 14.70
N THR A 130 0.59 9.74 14.00
CA THR A 130 0.13 10.98 14.63
C THR A 130 -1.29 10.82 15.16
N SER A 131 -1.71 11.69 16.08
CA SER A 131 -3.07 11.62 16.66
C SER A 131 -4.18 11.70 15.61
N GLU A 132 -3.97 12.47 14.54
CA GLU A 132 -4.89 12.59 13.42
C GLU A 132 -5.05 11.25 12.69
N VAL A 133 -3.95 10.57 12.36
CA VAL A 133 -4.00 9.26 11.72
C VAL A 133 -4.56 8.21 12.66
N VAL A 134 -4.25 8.25 13.96
CA VAL A 134 -4.84 7.35 14.96
C VAL A 134 -6.37 7.47 14.96
N GLU A 135 -6.92 8.68 14.84
CA GLU A 135 -8.37 8.90 14.74
C GLU A 135 -8.96 8.27 13.47
N VAL A 136 -8.29 8.43 12.32
CA VAL A 136 -8.68 7.80 11.05
C VAL A 136 -8.66 6.27 11.16
N LEU A 137 -7.60 5.70 11.74
CA LEU A 137 -7.46 4.26 11.91
C LEU A 137 -8.53 3.70 12.87
N ASN A 138 -8.79 4.37 14.00
CA ASN A 138 -9.83 3.94 14.95
C ASN A 138 -11.24 4.00 14.33
N THR A 139 -11.50 5.04 13.53
CA THR A 139 -12.76 5.18 12.80
C THR A 139 -12.91 4.08 11.76
N SER A 140 -11.83 3.74 11.04
CA SER A 140 -11.81 2.65 10.06
C SER A 140 -12.09 1.29 10.73
N PHE A 141 -11.49 1.02 11.88
CA PHE A 141 -11.79 -0.19 12.66
C PHE A 141 -13.25 -0.24 13.14
N SER A 142 -13.80 0.88 13.60
CA SER A 142 -15.19 0.94 14.07
C SER A 142 -16.20 0.79 12.93
N SER A 143 -15.82 1.20 11.71
CA SER A 143 -16.59 0.97 10.49
C SER A 143 -16.61 -0.51 10.10
N LEU A 144 -15.46 -1.21 10.20
CA LEU A 144 -15.36 -2.64 9.89
C LEU A 144 -15.98 -3.54 10.97
N TYR A 145 -15.86 -3.15 12.24
CA TYR A 145 -16.26 -3.95 13.39
C TYR A 145 -17.16 -3.11 14.30
N SER A 146 -18.47 -3.22 14.11
CA SER A 146 -19.46 -2.41 14.83
C SER A 146 -19.41 -2.56 16.36
N VAL A 147 -18.92 -3.71 16.85
CA VAL A 147 -18.70 -3.95 18.28
C VAL A 147 -17.72 -2.95 18.89
N LEU A 148 -16.71 -2.51 18.14
CA LEU A 148 -15.71 -1.56 18.62
C LEU A 148 -16.27 -0.15 18.81
N ALA A 149 -17.37 0.20 18.13
CA ALA A 149 -18.02 1.50 18.33
C ALA A 149 -18.56 1.68 19.77
N GLN A 150 -18.71 0.58 20.52
CA GLN A 150 -19.11 0.60 21.93
C GLN A 150 -17.93 0.83 22.89
N LEU A 151 -16.70 0.73 22.39
CA LEU A 151 -15.46 0.72 23.17
C LEU A 151 -14.62 2.00 23.02
N ASN A 152 -15.16 3.01 22.32
CA ASN A 152 -14.53 4.30 22.06
C ASN A 152 -15.11 5.42 22.94
#